data_AF-A0A661RUJ7-F1
#
_entry.id   AF-A0A661RUJ7-F1
#
_cell.length_a   1.000
_cell.length_b   1.000
_cell.length_c   1.000
_cell.angle_alpha   90.00
_cell.angle_beta   90.00
_cell.angle_gamma   90.00
#
_symmetry.space_group_name_H-M   'P 1'
#
loop_
_entity.id
_entity.type
_entity.pdbx_description
1 polymer ?
#
loop_
_entity_poly.entity_id
_entity_poly.type
_entity_poly.pdbx_seq_one_letter_code
_entity_poly.pdbx_strand_id
1 'polypeptide(L)'
;MNIDLKGLKIAIIGGNSPCKEILEILMGPGLKELEIEILMVADTLTQVEGIKYAQKKGVLTTIDYQEVCALSGIDIILKLKNDEILSCILDKVNTEHVSIIDLDAYRAR
;
A
#
# COMPACT_ATOMS: atom_id res chain seq x y z
N MET A 1 -21.84 -9.54 -1.91
CA MET A 1 -20.77 -8.71 -2.48
C MET A 1 -19.69 -9.68 -2.91
N ASN A 2 -19.48 -9.86 -4.22
CA ASN A 2 -18.43 -10.72 -4.74
C ASN A 2 -17.23 -9.81 -4.99
N ILE A 3 -16.29 -9.76 -4.06
CA ILE A 3 -15.06 -8.97 -4.26
C ILE A 3 -14.18 -9.83 -5.15
N ASP A 4 -14.04 -9.44 -6.41
CA ASP A 4 -13.02 -10.01 -7.29
C ASP A 4 -11.68 -9.41 -6.90
N LEU A 5 -10.77 -10.26 -6.43
CA LEU A 5 -9.42 -9.84 -6.04
C LEU A 5 -8.48 -9.79 -7.25
N LYS A 6 -8.94 -10.21 -8.43
CA LYS A 6 -8.14 -10.26 -9.62
C LYS A 6 -7.89 -8.87 -10.20
N GLY A 7 -6.63 -8.56 -10.48
CA GLY A 7 -6.21 -7.30 -11.10
C GLY A 7 -6.25 -6.09 -10.17
N LEU A 8 -6.37 -6.31 -8.85
CA LEU A 8 -6.44 -5.22 -7.88
C LEU A 8 -5.17 -4.37 -7.91
N LYS A 9 -5.37 -3.06 -7.92
CA LYS A 9 -4.33 -2.04 -7.86
C LYS A 9 -4.22 -1.48 -6.45
N ILE A 10 -3.06 -1.69 -5.84
CA ILE A 10 -2.83 -1.40 -4.43
C ILE A 10 -1.72 -0.37 -4.29
N ALA A 11 -1.93 0.64 -3.44
CA ALA A 11 -0.85 1.43 -2.86
C ALA A 11 -0.72 1.16 -1.37
N ILE A 12 0.49 1.26 -0.84
CA ILE A 12 0.80 1.01 0.57
C ILE A 12 1.37 2.29 1.19
N ILE A 13 0.88 2.66 2.37
CA ILE A 13 1.41 3.76 3.17
C ILE A 13 2.04 3.17 4.43
N GLY A 14 3.34 3.44 4.62
CA GLY A 14 4.16 2.84 5.66
C GLY A 14 5.03 1.71 5.10
N GLY A 15 6.34 1.81 5.30
CA GLY A 15 7.37 1.00 4.66
C GLY A 15 8.20 0.14 5.61
N ASN A 16 7.81 0.03 6.89
CA ASN A 16 8.50 -0.78 7.89
C ASN A 16 8.36 -2.29 7.62
N SER A 17 8.85 -3.13 8.53
CA SER A 17 8.87 -4.60 8.37
C SER A 17 7.52 -5.21 7.91
N PRO A 18 6.34 -4.82 8.47
CA PRO A 18 5.06 -5.35 8.00
C PRO A 18 4.78 -5.09 6.52
N CYS A 19 5.23 -3.95 5.99
CA CYS A 19 5.10 -3.65 4.56
C CYS A 19 5.87 -4.67 3.71
N LYS A 20 7.08 -5.04 4.13
CA LYS A 20 7.87 -6.06 3.41
C LYS A 20 7.15 -7.40 3.42
N GLU A 21 6.66 -7.84 4.58
CA GLU A 21 5.94 -9.13 4.71
C GLU A 21 4.71 -9.17 3.79
N ILE A 22 3.94 -8.08 3.78
CA ILE A 22 2.76 -7.96 2.90
C ILE A 22 3.18 -7.99 1.43
N LEU A 23 4.23 -7.26 1.03
CA LEU A 23 4.74 -7.30 -0.34
C LEU A 23 5.21 -8.71 -0.74
N GLU A 24 5.86 -9.44 0.16
CA GLU A 24 6.30 -10.82 -0.07
C GLU A 24 5.10 -11.77 -0.29
N ILE A 25 4.00 -11.55 0.42
CA ILE A 25 2.75 -12.32 0.25
C ILE A 25 2.06 -11.95 -1.07
N LEU A 26 1.81 -10.65 -1.31
CA LEU A 26 1.08 -10.14 -2.48
C LEU A 26 1.80 -10.43 -3.79
N MET A 27 3.14 -10.34 -3.79
CA MET A 27 3.97 -10.62 -4.97
C MET A 27 4.50 -12.07 -4.99
N GLY A 28 4.09 -12.88 -4.02
CA GLY A 28 4.51 -14.26 -3.86
C GLY A 28 3.80 -15.20 -4.84
N PRO A 29 4.32 -16.43 -5.03
CA PRO A 29 3.73 -17.40 -5.94
C PRO A 29 2.29 -17.79 -5.56
N GLY A 30 1.93 -17.72 -4.28
CA GLY A 30 0.60 -18.08 -3.79
C GLY A 30 -0.53 -17.17 -4.26
N LEU A 31 -0.23 -15.92 -4.63
CA LEU A 31 -1.22 -14.94 -5.10
C LEU A 31 -0.99 -14.50 -6.55
N LYS A 32 -0.09 -15.17 -7.27
CA LYS A 32 0.29 -14.79 -8.63
C LYS A 32 -0.88 -14.78 -9.62
N GLU A 33 -1.82 -15.71 -9.48
CA GLU A 33 -3.01 -15.82 -10.35
C GLU A 33 -4.00 -14.66 -10.17
N LEU A 34 -3.92 -13.94 -9.04
CA LEU A 34 -4.73 -12.76 -8.79
C LEU A 34 -4.22 -11.54 -9.56
N GLU A 35 -3.03 -11.59 -10.18
CA GLU A 35 -2.52 -10.48 -11.00
C GLU A 35 -2.54 -9.13 -10.26
N ILE A 36 -2.28 -9.14 -8.95
CA ILE A 36 -2.27 -7.94 -8.10
C ILE A 36 -1.14 -7.01 -8.55
N GLU A 37 -1.45 -5.73 -8.69
CA GLU A 37 -0.50 -4.69 -9.07
C GLU A 37 -0.23 -3.77 -7.88
N ILE A 38 1.03 -3.74 -7.42
CA ILE A 38 1.47 -2.76 -6.42
C ILE A 38 1.93 -1.51 -7.16
N LEU A 39 1.10 -0.46 -7.11
CA LEU A 39 1.36 0.79 -7.80
C LEU A 39 2.47 1.60 -7.12
N MET A 40 2.44 1.67 -5.78
CA MET A 40 3.33 2.55 -5.02
C MET A 40 3.45 2.14 -3.55
N VAL A 41 4.62 2.36 -2.96
CA VAL A 41 4.84 2.34 -1.50
C VAL A 41 5.32 3.71 -1.03
N ALA A 42 4.59 4.33 -0.11
CA ALA A 42 4.92 5.65 0.42
C ALA A 42 5.38 5.57 1.88
N ASP A 43 6.57 6.08 2.19
CA ASP A 43 7.03 6.33 3.56
C ASP A 43 8.04 7.47 3.59
N THR A 44 7.94 8.35 4.59
CA THR A 44 8.94 9.39 4.83
C THR A 44 10.31 8.82 5.24
N LEU A 45 10.36 7.59 5.75
CA LEU A 45 11.61 6.87 6.02
C LEU A 45 12.02 6.03 4.80
N THR A 46 13.17 6.33 4.18
CA THR A 46 13.60 5.65 2.94
C THR A 46 14.45 4.40 3.18
N GLN A 47 14.96 4.19 4.40
CA GLN A 47 15.91 3.11 4.72
C GLN A 47 15.27 1.88 5.37
N VAL A 48 13.95 1.82 5.37
CA VAL A 48 13.14 0.76 5.99
C VAL A 48 12.97 -0.43 5.03
N GLU A 49 12.66 -1.59 5.61
CA GLU A 49 12.70 -2.89 4.91
C GLU A 49 11.73 -2.98 3.73
N GLY A 50 10.50 -2.49 3.89
CA GLY A 50 9.47 -2.49 2.87
C GLY A 50 9.81 -1.58 1.68
N ILE A 51 10.34 -0.38 1.91
CA ILE A 51 10.81 0.52 0.85
C ILE A 51 11.93 -0.12 0.04
N LYS A 52 12.94 -0.67 0.72
CA LYS A 52 14.06 -1.35 0.06
C LYS A 52 13.59 -2.55 -0.76
N TYR A 53 12.65 -3.31 -0.24
CA TYR A 53 12.07 -4.45 -0.94
C TYR A 53 11.28 -4.01 -2.18
N ALA A 54 10.41 -3.00 -2.04
CA ALA A 54 9.62 -2.43 -3.14
C ALA A 54 10.52 -1.97 -4.30
N GLN A 55 11.56 -1.18 -3.99
CA GLN A 55 12.55 -0.74 -4.98
C GLN A 55 13.25 -1.90 -5.68
N LYS A 56 13.67 -2.92 -4.92
CA LYS A 56 14.28 -4.14 -5.49
C LYS A 56 13.34 -4.89 -6.44
N LYS A 57 12.03 -4.78 -6.23
CA LYS A 57 10.99 -5.39 -7.08
C LYS A 57 10.52 -4.47 -8.22
N GLY A 58 11.09 -3.27 -8.35
CA GLY A 58 10.70 -2.31 -9.39
C GLY A 58 9.39 -1.57 -9.09
N VAL A 59 8.89 -1.63 -7.85
CA VAL A 59 7.72 -0.88 -7.41
C VAL A 59 8.12 0.56 -7.13
N LEU A 60 7.28 1.52 -7.55
CA LEU A 60 7.51 2.94 -7.27
C LEU A 60 7.48 3.21 -5.77
N THR A 61 8.39 4.07 -5.30
CA THR A 61 8.40 4.51 -3.90
C THR A 61 8.45 6.01 -3.82
N THR A 62 7.71 6.60 -2.89
CA THR A 62 7.71 8.05 -2.64
C THR A 62 7.85 8.35 -1.14
N ILE A 63 8.27 9.57 -0.85
CA ILE A 63 8.24 10.17 0.50
C ILE A 63 7.03 11.11 0.68
N ASP A 64 6.27 11.39 -0.39
CA ASP A 64 5.11 12.28 -0.38
C ASP A 64 3.79 11.48 -0.45
N TYR A 65 3.02 11.53 0.63
CA TYR A 65 1.72 10.86 0.71
C TYR A 65 0.66 11.45 -0.23
N GLN A 66 0.81 12.70 -0.70
CA GLN A 66 -0.11 13.27 -1.69
C GLN A 66 -0.04 12.52 -3.03
N GLU A 67 1.13 11.99 -3.40
CA GLU A 67 1.28 11.22 -4.64
C GLU A 67 0.40 9.96 -4.64
N VAL A 68 0.19 9.33 -3.48
CA VAL A 68 -0.71 8.17 -3.34
C VAL A 68 -2.15 8.56 -3.67
N CYS A 69 -2.60 9.74 -3.22
CA CYS A 69 -3.94 10.24 -3.48
C CYS A 69 -4.13 10.71 -4.94
N ALA A 70 -3.03 11.02 -5.63
CA ALA A 70 -3.04 11.43 -7.03
C ALA A 70 -3.04 10.23 -8.01
N LEU A 71 -2.86 8.99 -7.51
CA LEU A 71 -2.90 7.79 -8.34
C LEU A 71 -4.29 7.60 -8.95
N SER A 72 -4.34 7.44 -10.26
CA SER A 72 -5.55 7.09 -10.99
C SER A 72 -5.78 5.59 -11.02
N GLY A 73 -7.01 5.14 -10.76
CA GLY A 73 -7.39 3.73 -10.87
C GLY A 73 -6.82 2.85 -9.78
N ILE A 74 -6.55 3.41 -8.61
CA ILE A 74 -6.26 2.64 -7.40
C ILE A 74 -7.56 2.02 -6.86
N ASP A 75 -7.49 0.76 -6.46
CA ASP A 75 -8.63 0.07 -5.84
C ASP A 75 -8.50 0.06 -4.31
N ILE A 76 -7.27 -0.08 -3.80
CA ILE A 76 -7.00 -0.23 -2.37
C ILE A 76 -5.82 0.64 -1.94
N ILE A 77 -6.01 1.38 -0.85
CA ILE A 77 -4.92 1.98 -0.06
C ILE A 77 -4.77 1.17 1.22
N LEU A 78 -3.61 0.55 1.40
CA LEU A 78 -3.25 -0.18 2.61
C LEU A 78 -2.45 0.73 3.54
N LYS A 79 -3.07 1.18 4.64
CA LYS A 79 -2.43 2.06 5.62
C LYS A 79 -1.82 1.22 6.74
N LEU A 80 -0.49 1.26 6.84
CA LEU A 80 0.33 0.56 7.84
C LEU A 80 1.04 1.52 8.82
N LYS A 81 0.80 2.83 8.67
CA LYS A 81 1.45 3.88 9.46
C LYS A 81 0.38 4.71 10.16
N ASN A 82 0.56 4.89 11.46
CA ASN A 82 -0.26 5.81 12.25
C ASN A 82 0.45 7.17 12.30
N ASP A 83 -0.02 8.10 11.49
CA ASP A 83 0.47 9.47 11.41
C ASP A 83 -0.76 10.38 11.31
N GLU A 84 -0.86 11.38 12.18
CA GLU A 84 -2.02 12.29 12.24
C GLU A 84 -2.23 13.03 10.91
N ILE A 85 -1.14 13.30 10.18
CA ILE A 85 -1.19 13.98 8.89
C ILE A 85 -1.89 13.09 7.87
N LEU A 86 -1.73 11.76 7.93
CA LEU A 86 -2.32 10.83 6.97
C LEU A 86 -3.85 10.88 6.97
N SER A 87 -4.49 11.11 8.12
CA SER A 87 -5.94 11.24 8.20
C SER A 87 -6.46 12.37 7.30
N CYS A 88 -5.84 13.55 7.39
CA CYS A 88 -6.20 14.70 6.54
C CYS A 88 -5.91 14.47 5.06
N ILE A 89 -4.88 13.67 4.74
CA ILE A 89 -4.54 13.32 3.36
C ILE A 89 -5.57 12.36 2.77
N LEU A 90 -5.94 11.34 3.54
CA LEU A 90 -6.88 10.31 3.13
C LEU A 90 -8.33 10.81 3.06
N ASP A 91 -8.69 11.88 3.78
CA ASP A 91 -9.99 12.56 3.62
C ASP A 91 -10.23 13.07 2.18
N LYS A 92 -9.18 13.24 1.38
CA LYS A 92 -9.28 13.66 -0.04
C LYS A 92 -9.50 12.50 -1.00
N VAL A 93 -9.39 11.26 -0.53
CA VAL A 93 -9.55 10.07 -1.38
C VAL A 93 -11.04 9.84 -1.63
N ASN A 94 -11.39 9.54 -2.87
CA ASN A 94 -12.77 9.16 -3.20
C ASN A 94 -13.06 7.73 -2.73
N THR A 95 -13.61 7.59 -1.51
CA THR A 95 -13.93 6.30 -0.90
C THR A 95 -15.13 5.58 -1.54
N GLU A 96 -15.83 6.19 -2.49
CA GLU A 96 -16.86 5.49 -3.28
C GLU A 96 -16.24 4.47 -4.25
N HIS A 97 -14.94 4.63 -4.57
CA HIS A 97 -14.22 3.79 -5.52
C HIS A 97 -12.93 3.19 -4.95
N VAL A 98 -12.38 3.78 -3.89
CA VAL A 98 -11.14 3.33 -3.25
C VAL A 98 -11.43 2.79 -1.86
N SER A 99 -11.02 1.55 -1.59
CA SER A 99 -11.08 0.97 -0.24
C SER A 99 -9.83 1.33 0.55
N ILE A 100 -10.00 1.91 1.72
CA ILE A 100 -8.89 2.15 2.66
C ILE A 100 -8.92 1.04 3.71
N ILE A 101 -7.85 0.26 3.78
CA ILE A 101 -7.67 -0.78 4.80
C ILE A 101 -6.65 -0.26 5.79
N ASP A 102 -7.10 0.05 7.00
CA ASP A 102 -6.23 0.46 8.10
C ASP A 102 -5.77 -0.76 8.90
N LEU A 103 -4.46 -1.01 8.89
CA LEU A 103 -3.81 -2.06 9.67
C LEU A 103 -2.86 -1.46 10.72
N ASP A 104 -3.04 -0.20 11.11
CA ASP A 104 -2.28 0.42 12.20
C ASP A 104 -2.30 -0.38 13.52
N ALA A 105 -3.40 -1.10 13.78
CA ALA A 105 -3.58 -1.97 14.93
C ALA A 105 -2.82 -3.30 14.80
N TYR A 106 -2.32 -3.65 13.61
CA TYR A 106 -1.58 -4.88 13.38
C TYR A 106 -0.14 -4.74 13.88
N ARG A 107 0.02 -4.90 15.20
CA ARG A 107 1.32 -5.13 15.82
C ARG A 107 1.76 -6.55 15.48
N ALA A 108 2.69 -6.70 14.54
CA ALA A 108 3.47 -7.94 14.43
C ALA A 108 4.05 -8.25 15.82
N ARG A 109 3.71 -9.43 16.35
CA ARG A 109 4.15 -9.92 17.66
C ARG A 109 5.59 -10.39 17.60
#